data_AF-A0AA40K904-F1
#
_entry.id   AF-A0AA40K904-F1
#
_cell.length_a   1.000
_cell.length_b   1.000
_cell.length_c   1.000
_cell.angle_alpha   90.00
_cell.angle_beta   90.00
_cell.angle_gamma   90.00
#
_symmetry.space_group_name_H-M   'P 1'
#
loop_
_entity.id
_entity.type
_entity.pdbx_description
1 polymer ?
#
loop_
_entity_poly.entity_id
_entity_poly.type
_entity_poly.pdbx_seq_one_letter_code
_entity_poly.pdbx_strand_id
1 'polypeptide(L)'
;MLCRSNLRPFTVNPLDEFFRNIFCEPLQKRLRHQRTRRWANVCYDMVVCLSDQQLVTGIAMMIAGLKKLHDQSITVYHLTIITDLVWFSSNTHLTSLMVISYFSVESFKKDAPARIFRTSTQTSTQLILEPRKKFVARLPRVARVVLMVFLACLLVYTTLITGYVDWPRTFNCPVSCIIGQPKGGGAQQWMITNIVLIFYAYPKSIFLLWHGGRRVWFEKWRSTIVDNQHLGQSEPPRHWAIKLARQIYHFLWYYFASDTGDVLEQIAWHIVGYISLFQNRENGHDSMRYFDMPEEIEMENSWGLAS
;
A
#
# COMPACT_ATOMS: atom_id res chain seq x y z
N MET A 1 9.86 8.41 9.24
CA MET A 1 10.64 7.86 8.11
C MET A 1 11.73 8.83 7.66
N LEU A 2 11.38 10.05 7.27
CA LEU A 2 12.29 11.05 6.70
C LEU A 2 13.26 11.72 7.69
N CYS A 3 12.98 11.68 9.00
CA CYS A 3 13.59 12.65 9.90
C CYS A 3 14.87 12.23 10.64
N ARG A 4 15.40 11.02 10.49
CA ARG A 4 16.45 10.55 11.41
C ARG A 4 17.88 10.88 10.95
N SER A 5 18.68 11.44 11.86
CA SER A 5 19.90 12.21 11.59
C SER A 5 21.24 11.46 11.69
N ASN A 6 21.30 10.11 11.74
CA ASN A 6 22.55 9.44 12.15
C ASN A 6 22.93 8.16 11.38
N LEU A 7 22.59 8.03 10.10
CA LEU A 7 23.12 6.95 9.25
C LEU A 7 23.81 7.55 8.01
N ARG A 8 25.15 7.67 8.03
CA ARG A 8 25.99 7.91 6.83
C ARG A 8 26.10 6.61 5.98
N PRO A 9 26.56 6.64 4.73
CA PRO A 9 25.99 7.31 3.56
C PRO A 9 25.89 6.30 2.40
N PHE A 10 24.80 5.54 2.29
CA PHE A 10 24.50 4.92 0.99
C PHE A 10 23.64 5.94 0.24
N THR A 11 24.31 6.75 -0.58
CA THR A 11 23.76 7.75 -1.52
C THR A 11 22.34 8.20 -1.17
N VAL A 12 22.25 9.17 -0.25
CA VAL A 12 20.95 9.76 0.12
C VAL A 12 20.35 10.32 -1.17
N ASN A 13 19.17 9.83 -1.52
CA ASN A 13 18.44 10.32 -2.67
C ASN A 13 18.25 11.84 -2.49
N PRO A 14 18.57 12.68 -3.48
CA PRO A 14 18.46 14.14 -3.35
C PRO A 14 17.06 14.60 -2.95
N LEU A 15 16.01 13.88 -3.39
CA LEU A 15 14.63 14.14 -2.96
C LEU A 15 14.45 13.90 -1.46
N ASP A 16 14.92 12.76 -0.96
CA ASP A 16 14.80 12.42 0.46
C ASP A 16 15.61 13.37 1.35
N GLU A 17 16.76 13.85 0.85
CA GLU A 17 17.55 14.87 1.54
C GLU A 17 16.83 16.21 1.62
N PHE A 18 16.27 16.68 0.51
CA PHE A 18 15.49 17.92 0.46
C PHE A 18 14.33 17.90 1.47
N PHE A 19 13.52 16.83 1.46
CA PHE A 19 12.40 16.68 2.38
C PHE A 19 12.85 16.57 3.84
N ARG A 20 13.97 15.90 4.10
CA ARG A 20 14.52 15.80 5.46
C ARG A 20 14.90 17.17 6.02
N ASN A 21 15.57 17.99 5.22
CA ASN A 21 16.06 19.29 5.67
C ASN A 21 14.90 20.28 5.90
N ILE A 22 13.86 20.24 5.06
CA ILE A 22 12.74 21.18 5.13
C ILE A 22 11.74 20.82 6.22
N PHE A 23 11.25 19.58 6.27
CA PHE A 23 10.14 19.23 7.15
C PHE A 23 10.61 18.62 8.46
N CYS A 24 11.66 17.81 8.37
CA CYS A 24 11.97 16.85 9.41
C CYS A 24 12.91 17.37 10.49
N GLU A 25 13.98 18.06 10.11
CA GLU A 25 14.86 18.68 11.10
C GLU A 25 14.15 19.72 11.96
N PRO A 26 13.31 20.63 11.41
CA PRO A 26 12.57 21.59 12.23
C PRO A 26 11.59 20.90 13.19
N LEU A 27 10.88 19.88 12.71
CA LEU A 27 9.92 19.13 13.53
C LEU A 27 10.62 18.37 14.67
N GLN A 28 11.78 17.76 14.41
CA GLN A 28 12.55 17.09 15.46
C GLN A 28 13.15 18.04 16.49
N LYS A 29 13.61 19.21 16.05
CA LYS A 29 14.06 20.28 16.96
C LYS A 29 12.91 20.71 17.87
N ARG A 30 11.69 20.84 17.35
CA ARG A 30 10.48 21.16 18.14
C ARG A 30 10.07 20.06 19.12
N LEU A 31 10.09 18.79 18.70
CA LEU A 31 9.51 17.68 19.48
C LEU A 31 10.45 17.02 20.53
N ARG A 32 11.70 17.52 20.67
CA ARG A 32 12.77 16.93 21.51
C ARG A 32 13.06 15.45 21.18
N HIS A 33 14.24 15.20 20.62
CA HIS A 33 14.69 13.92 20.06
C HIS A 33 14.38 12.65 20.91
N GLN A 34 14.53 12.72 22.24
CA GLN A 34 14.26 11.57 23.12
C GLN A 34 12.78 11.20 23.21
N ARG A 35 11.87 12.19 23.24
CA ARG A 35 10.42 11.92 23.28
C ARG A 35 9.97 11.32 21.96
N THR A 36 10.45 11.86 20.83
CA THR A 36 10.14 11.35 19.48
C THR A 36 10.47 9.87 19.33
N ARG A 37 11.58 9.40 19.89
CA ARG A 37 11.97 7.98 19.80
C ARG A 37 11.07 7.04 20.60
N ARG A 38 10.62 7.45 21.80
CA ARG A 38 9.67 6.64 22.60
C ARG A 38 8.32 6.54 21.88
N TRP A 39 7.79 7.67 21.42
CA TRP A 39 6.56 7.69 20.63
C TRP A 39 6.66 6.84 19.37
N ALA A 40 7.77 6.92 18.65
CA ALA A 40 8.00 6.13 17.44
C ALA A 40 7.93 4.61 17.70
N ASN A 41 8.44 4.12 18.84
CA ASN A 41 8.35 2.70 19.19
C ASN A 41 6.91 2.27 19.52
N VAL A 42 6.17 3.08 20.30
CA VAL A 42 4.77 2.78 20.64
C VAL A 42 3.89 2.81 19.38
N CYS A 43 4.07 3.84 18.54
CA CYS A 43 3.37 3.93 17.27
C CYS A 43 3.72 2.78 16.33
N TYR A 44 4.94 2.24 16.37
CA TYR A 44 5.32 1.09 15.55
C TYR A 44 4.48 -0.15 15.89
N ASP A 45 4.37 -0.52 17.16
CA ASP A 45 3.59 -1.69 17.57
C ASP A 45 2.10 -1.50 17.24
N MET A 46 1.58 -0.28 17.44
CA MET A 46 0.22 0.08 17.04
C MET A 46 0.00 -0.03 15.53
N VAL A 47 0.92 0.48 14.71
CA VAL A 47 0.86 0.41 13.25
C VAL A 47 0.91 -1.03 12.77
N VAL A 48 1.74 -1.89 13.37
CA VAL A 48 1.78 -3.32 13.04
C VAL A 48 0.42 -3.98 13.30
N CYS A 49 -0.16 -3.76 14.48
CA CYS A 49 -1.45 -4.34 14.84
C CYS A 49 -2.58 -3.86 13.93
N LEU A 50 -2.68 -2.53 13.72
CA LEU A 50 -3.69 -1.94 12.84
C LEU A 50 -3.53 -2.38 11.39
N SER A 51 -2.29 -2.51 10.89
CA SER A 51 -2.01 -2.99 9.54
C SER A 51 -2.55 -4.40 9.31
N ASP A 52 -2.32 -5.31 10.26
CA ASP A 52 -2.81 -6.70 10.14
C ASP A 52 -4.34 -6.75 10.26
N GLN A 53 -4.93 -5.93 11.14
CA GLN A 53 -6.38 -5.80 11.25
C GLN A 53 -7.01 -5.29 9.95
N GLN A 54 -6.43 -4.28 9.30
CA GLN A 54 -6.93 -3.77 8.02
C GLN A 54 -6.92 -4.85 6.94
N LEU A 55 -5.82 -5.61 6.83
CA LEU A 55 -5.73 -6.70 5.84
C LEU A 55 -6.83 -7.75 6.04
N VAL A 56 -7.03 -8.23 7.27
CA VAL A 56 -8.06 -9.22 7.59
C VAL A 56 -9.46 -8.66 7.38
N THR A 57 -9.70 -7.41 7.79
CA THR A 57 -10.99 -6.74 7.63
C THR A 57 -11.34 -6.54 6.16
N GLY A 58 -10.38 -6.09 5.34
CA GLY A 58 -10.54 -5.96 3.89
C GLY A 58 -10.88 -7.29 3.22
N ILE A 59 -10.19 -8.37 3.59
CA ILE A 59 -10.51 -9.71 3.08
C ILE A 59 -11.92 -10.15 3.49
N ALA A 60 -12.29 -9.97 4.76
CA ALA A 60 -13.61 -10.37 5.26
C ALA A 60 -14.74 -9.61 4.56
N MET A 61 -14.61 -8.28 4.40
CA MET A 61 -15.56 -7.45 3.67
C MET A 61 -15.69 -7.91 2.21
N MET A 62 -14.57 -8.23 1.57
CA MET A 62 -14.57 -8.67 0.18
C MET A 62 -15.22 -10.05 0.01
N ILE A 63 -14.92 -11.02 0.88
CA ILE A 63 -15.57 -12.34 0.86
C ILE A 63 -17.09 -12.19 1.08
N ALA A 64 -17.52 -11.36 2.03
CA ALA A 64 -18.93 -11.12 2.28
C ALA A 64 -19.64 -10.49 1.06
N GLY A 65 -19.00 -9.48 0.45
CA GLY A 65 -19.50 -8.86 -0.78
C GLY A 65 -19.59 -9.84 -1.95
N LEU A 66 -18.58 -10.69 -2.13
CA LEU A 66 -18.56 -11.72 -3.17
C LEU A 66 -19.59 -12.82 -2.95
N LYS A 67 -19.85 -13.22 -1.69
CA LYS A 67 -20.91 -14.17 -1.39
C LYS A 67 -22.28 -13.60 -1.77
N LYS A 68 -22.54 -12.33 -1.41
CA LYS A 68 -23.78 -11.64 -1.76
C LYS A 68 -23.91 -11.40 -3.27
N LEU A 69 -22.79 -11.19 -3.96
CA LEU A 69 -22.74 -11.12 -5.41
C LEU A 69 -23.11 -12.46 -6.06
N HIS A 70 -22.56 -13.56 -5.57
CA HIS A 70 -22.91 -14.90 -6.05
C HIS A 70 -24.39 -15.23 -5.83
N ASP A 71 -24.96 -14.80 -4.70
CA ASP A 71 -26.38 -14.98 -4.39
C ASP A 71 -27.30 -13.99 -5.14
N GLN A 72 -26.75 -13.16 -6.03
CA GLN A 72 -27.46 -12.15 -6.82
C GLN A 72 -28.26 -11.13 -5.98
N SER A 73 -27.92 -10.98 -4.70
CA SER A 73 -28.69 -10.16 -3.75
C SER A 73 -28.03 -8.81 -3.47
N ILE A 74 -26.89 -8.50 -4.09
CA ILE A 74 -26.16 -7.24 -3.87
C ILE A 74 -26.43 -6.26 -5.01
N THR A 75 -26.74 -5.02 -4.64
CA THR A 75 -26.84 -3.94 -5.62
C THR A 75 -25.47 -3.40 -6.00
N VAL A 76 -25.41 -2.71 -7.14
CA VAL A 76 -24.20 -2.07 -7.66
C VAL A 76 -23.66 -1.03 -6.68
N TYR A 77 -24.54 -0.31 -6.00
CA TYR A 77 -24.18 0.61 -4.91
C TYR A 77 -23.40 -0.09 -3.80
N HIS A 78 -23.99 -1.14 -3.21
CA HIS A 78 -23.38 -1.85 -2.09
C HIS A 78 -22.04 -2.46 -2.47
N LEU A 79 -21.92 -3.03 -3.67
CA LEU A 79 -20.66 -3.58 -4.15
C LEU A 79 -19.60 -2.50 -4.41
N THR A 80 -20.00 -1.31 -4.89
CA THR A 80 -19.11 -0.17 -5.07
C THR A 80 -18.54 0.30 -3.73
N ILE A 81 -19.40 0.52 -2.73
CA ILE A 81 -18.96 0.92 -1.38
C ILE A 81 -18.04 -0.13 -0.75
N ILE A 82 -18.38 -1.42 -0.85
CA ILE A 82 -17.52 -2.49 -0.34
C ILE A 82 -16.16 -2.44 -1.05
N THR A 83 -16.13 -2.30 -2.37
CA THR A 83 -14.89 -2.25 -3.14
C THR A 83 -14.03 -1.05 -2.74
N ASP A 84 -14.63 0.13 -2.58
CA ASP A 84 -13.93 1.35 -2.15
C ASP A 84 -13.36 1.21 -0.72
N LEU A 85 -14.13 0.64 0.21
CA LEU A 85 -13.68 0.38 1.59
C LEU A 85 -12.53 -0.62 1.63
N VAL A 86 -12.60 -1.68 0.82
CA VAL A 86 -11.52 -2.67 0.74
C VAL A 86 -10.28 -2.07 0.08
N TRP A 87 -10.44 -1.24 -0.94
CA TRP A 87 -9.33 -0.51 -1.57
C TRP A 87 -8.67 0.47 -0.59
N PHE A 88 -9.47 1.20 0.19
CA PHE A 88 -9.00 2.07 1.25
C PHE A 88 -8.25 1.31 2.35
N SER A 89 -8.80 0.17 2.79
CA SER A 89 -8.18 -0.72 3.76
C SER A 89 -6.84 -1.28 3.25
N SER A 90 -6.80 -1.69 1.97
CA SER A 90 -5.59 -2.12 1.27
C SER A 90 -4.51 -1.04 1.27
N ASN A 91 -4.83 0.21 0.90
CA ASN A 91 -3.84 1.29 0.90
C ASN A 91 -3.37 1.67 2.31
N THR A 92 -4.25 1.62 3.30
CA THR A 92 -3.88 1.79 4.71
C THR A 92 -2.87 0.71 5.14
N HIS A 93 -3.12 -0.54 4.73
CA HIS A 93 -2.21 -1.66 4.97
C HIS A 93 -0.85 -1.45 4.29
N LEU A 94 -0.83 -1.10 3.00
CA LEU A 94 0.40 -0.85 2.22
C LEU A 94 1.21 0.32 2.79
N THR A 95 0.56 1.42 3.18
CA THR A 95 1.21 2.55 3.84
C THR A 95 1.84 2.13 5.17
N SER A 96 1.13 1.32 5.95
CA SER A 96 1.66 0.79 7.20
C SER A 96 2.88 -0.13 6.97
N LEU A 97 2.88 -0.91 5.89
CA LEU A 97 4.02 -1.74 5.51
C LEU A 97 5.29 -0.95 5.18
N MET A 98 5.16 0.26 4.62
CA MET A 98 6.33 1.13 4.41
C MET A 98 6.99 1.48 5.75
N VAL A 99 6.17 1.83 6.76
CA VAL A 99 6.64 2.09 8.12
C VAL A 99 7.28 0.84 8.72
N ILE A 100 6.64 -0.32 8.59
CA ILE A 100 7.15 -1.58 9.15
C ILE A 100 8.47 -1.99 8.52
N SER A 101 8.55 -1.89 7.19
CA SER A 101 9.74 -2.22 6.40
C SER A 101 10.91 -1.34 6.79
N TYR A 102 10.69 -0.07 7.13
CA TYR A 102 11.70 0.85 7.62
C TYR A 102 12.26 0.44 9.00
N PHE A 103 11.40 0.20 9.99
CA PHE A 103 11.83 -0.18 11.35
C PHE A 103 12.51 -1.56 11.39
N SER A 104 12.07 -2.49 10.52
CA SER A 104 12.72 -3.79 10.40
C SER A 104 14.19 -3.65 9.99
N VAL A 105 14.48 -2.79 9.01
CA VAL A 105 15.86 -2.53 8.52
C VAL A 105 16.74 -1.94 9.61
N GLU A 106 16.21 -1.02 10.42
CA GLU A 106 16.99 -0.40 11.49
C GLU A 106 17.39 -1.40 12.59
N SER A 107 16.51 -2.33 12.94
CA SER A 107 16.76 -3.34 13.97
C SER A 107 17.98 -4.20 13.60
N PHE A 108 18.18 -4.50 12.32
CA PHE A 108 19.34 -5.26 11.86
C PHE A 108 20.67 -4.52 11.99
N LYS A 109 20.68 -3.20 11.77
CA LYS A 109 21.91 -2.40 11.92
C LYS A 109 22.43 -2.41 13.37
N LYS A 110 21.53 -2.57 14.35
CA LYS A 110 21.89 -2.69 15.77
C LYS A 110 22.35 -4.10 16.15
N ASP A 111 21.79 -5.12 15.50
CA ASP A 111 22.14 -6.53 15.79
C ASP A 111 23.43 -7.01 15.10
N ALA A 112 23.86 -6.35 14.02
CA ALA A 112 25.09 -6.71 13.29
C ALA A 112 26.37 -6.70 14.17
N PRO A 113 26.66 -5.66 14.98
CA PRO A 113 27.83 -5.69 15.87
C PRO A 113 27.68 -6.64 17.06
N ALA A 114 26.46 -6.85 17.57
CA ALA A 114 26.22 -7.71 18.74
C ALA A 114 26.37 -9.21 18.42
N ARG A 115 26.18 -9.61 17.16
CA ARG A 115 26.28 -11.02 16.73
C ARG A 115 27.73 -11.51 16.58
N ILE A 116 28.66 -10.59 16.30
CA ILE A 116 30.11 -10.90 16.17
C ILE A 116 30.73 -11.22 17.54
N PHE A 117 30.22 -10.62 18.62
CA PHE A 117 30.73 -10.85 19.98
C PHE A 117 30.08 -12.03 20.71
N ARG A 118 28.89 -12.48 20.29
CA ARG A 118 28.11 -13.52 20.99
C ARG A 118 28.38 -14.95 20.52
N THR A 119 29.16 -15.14 19.47
CA THR A 119 29.53 -16.45 18.92
C THR A 119 30.50 -17.25 19.78
N SER A 120 30.99 -16.71 20.91
CA SER A 120 31.98 -17.40 21.76
C SER A 120 31.38 -18.16 22.95
N THR A 121 30.10 -17.97 23.28
CA THR A 121 29.46 -18.59 24.48
C THR A 121 28.04 -19.05 24.17
N GLN A 122 27.89 -20.16 23.44
CA GLN A 122 26.58 -20.76 23.18
C GLN A 122 26.55 -22.22 23.66
N THR A 123 25.78 -22.47 24.72
CA THR A 123 25.52 -23.75 25.37
C THR A 123 24.64 -24.66 24.51
N SER A 124 24.94 -25.97 24.50
CA SER A 124 24.36 -27.02 23.64
C SER A 124 22.83 -27.12 23.63
N THR A 125 22.13 -26.59 24.62
CA THR A 125 20.65 -26.59 24.69
C THR A 125 19.99 -25.64 23.68
N GLN A 126 20.72 -24.67 23.11
CA GLN A 126 20.14 -23.75 22.12
C GLN A 126 20.03 -24.33 20.69
N LEU A 127 20.84 -25.33 20.34
CA LEU A 127 20.92 -25.88 18.99
C LEU A 127 19.61 -26.55 18.51
N ILE A 128 18.80 -27.09 19.43
CA ILE A 128 17.53 -27.77 19.09
C ILE A 128 16.32 -26.81 19.10
N LEU A 129 16.34 -25.75 19.93
CA LEU A 129 15.25 -24.76 19.99
C LEU A 129 15.36 -23.64 18.93
N GLU A 130 16.56 -23.39 18.41
CA GLU A 130 16.84 -22.41 17.36
C GLU A 130 16.00 -22.57 16.07
N PRO A 131 15.85 -23.76 15.46
CA PRO A 131 15.06 -23.91 14.23
C PRO A 131 13.57 -23.58 14.45
N ARG A 132 13.01 -23.97 15.60
CA ARG A 132 11.60 -23.69 15.94
C ARG A 132 11.35 -22.20 16.18
N LYS A 133 12.26 -21.50 16.88
CA LYS A 133 12.18 -20.04 17.07
C LYS A 133 12.29 -19.27 15.75
N LYS A 134 13.19 -19.68 14.85
CA LYS A 134 13.33 -19.07 13.51
C LYS A 134 12.09 -19.28 12.65
N PHE A 135 11.46 -20.45 12.74
CA PHE A 135 10.23 -20.76 12.01
C PHE A 135 9.05 -19.90 12.50
N VAL A 136 8.81 -19.87 13.81
CA VAL A 136 7.73 -19.06 14.41
C VAL A 136 7.91 -17.56 14.10
N ALA A 137 9.15 -17.06 14.07
CA ALA A 137 9.44 -15.66 13.70
C ALA A 137 9.29 -15.34 12.20
N ARG A 138 9.17 -16.36 11.33
CA ARG A 138 8.93 -16.21 9.88
C ARG A 138 7.47 -16.38 9.50
N LEU A 139 6.72 -17.19 10.25
CA LEU A 139 5.31 -17.47 10.02
C LEU A 139 4.44 -16.22 9.79
N PRO A 140 4.46 -15.17 10.64
CA PRO A 140 3.59 -14.01 10.45
C PRO A 140 3.92 -13.24 9.17
N ARG A 141 5.19 -13.24 8.73
CA ARG A 141 5.59 -12.59 7.47
C ARG A 141 5.08 -13.36 6.25
N VAL A 142 5.19 -14.69 6.27
CA VAL A 142 4.67 -15.53 5.18
C VAL A 142 3.15 -15.42 5.12
N ALA A 143 2.47 -15.53 6.28
CA ALA A 143 1.03 -15.37 6.36
C ALA A 143 0.58 -14.01 5.81
N ARG A 144 1.27 -12.92 6.17
CA ARG A 144 0.97 -11.59 5.64
C ARG A 144 1.10 -11.52 4.13
N VAL A 145 2.19 -12.04 3.55
CA VAL A 145 2.38 -12.04 2.09
C VAL A 145 1.29 -12.87 1.39
N VAL A 146 0.94 -14.04 1.93
CA VAL A 146 -0.15 -14.88 1.38
C VAL A 146 -1.48 -14.14 1.41
N LEU A 147 -1.82 -13.50 2.54
CA LEU A 147 -3.04 -12.72 2.69
C LEU A 147 -3.06 -11.49 1.77
N MET A 148 -1.92 -10.82 1.57
CA MET A 148 -1.80 -9.72 0.61
C MET A 148 -2.06 -10.19 -0.83
N VAL A 149 -1.43 -11.30 -1.25
CA VAL A 149 -1.66 -11.87 -2.59
C VAL A 149 -3.12 -12.25 -2.76
N PHE A 150 -3.72 -12.86 -1.74
CA PHE A 150 -5.13 -13.22 -1.75
C PHE A 150 -6.02 -11.98 -1.89
N LEU A 151 -5.82 -10.94 -1.08
CA LEU A 151 -6.56 -9.69 -1.18
C LEU A 151 -6.39 -9.02 -2.55
N ALA A 152 -5.18 -9.01 -3.10
CA ALA A 152 -4.91 -8.47 -4.44
C ALA A 152 -5.70 -9.21 -5.52
N CYS A 153 -5.75 -10.54 -5.46
CA CYS A 153 -6.55 -11.34 -6.39
C CYS A 153 -8.05 -10.99 -6.29
N LEU A 154 -8.58 -10.85 -5.08
CA LEU A 154 -9.98 -10.46 -4.88
C LEU A 154 -10.26 -9.05 -5.40
N LEU A 155 -9.37 -8.09 -5.14
CA LEU A 155 -9.47 -6.72 -5.64
C LEU A 155 -9.41 -6.66 -7.17
N VAL A 156 -8.52 -7.41 -7.81
CA VAL A 156 -8.47 -7.50 -9.28
C VAL A 156 -9.80 -8.05 -9.80
N TYR A 157 -10.32 -9.12 -9.18
CA TYR A 157 -11.59 -9.71 -9.59
C TYR A 157 -12.74 -8.71 -9.49
N THR A 158 -12.92 -8.00 -8.37
CA THR A 158 -14.00 -7.02 -8.25
C THR A 158 -13.81 -5.80 -9.14
N THR A 159 -12.58 -5.32 -9.30
CA THR A 159 -12.27 -4.22 -10.22
C THR A 159 -12.62 -4.58 -11.66
N LEU A 160 -12.43 -5.85 -12.07
CA LEU A 160 -12.85 -6.30 -13.39
C LEU A 160 -14.37 -6.24 -13.57
N ILE A 161 -15.14 -6.44 -12.50
CA ILE A 161 -16.60 -6.36 -12.53
C ILE A 161 -17.07 -4.90 -12.59
N THR A 162 -16.38 -3.96 -11.93
CA THR A 162 -16.80 -2.55 -11.92
C THR A 162 -16.61 -1.81 -13.25
N GLY A 163 -15.96 -2.43 -14.24
CA GLY A 163 -15.60 -1.78 -15.52
C GLY A 163 -16.70 -1.69 -16.60
N TYR A 164 -17.96 -2.03 -16.29
CA TYR A 164 -19.08 -1.97 -17.24
C TYR A 164 -19.57 -0.53 -17.47
N VAL A 165 -20.04 -0.22 -18.69
CA VAL A 165 -20.41 1.17 -19.09
C VAL A 165 -21.46 1.79 -18.16
N ASP A 166 -22.51 1.05 -17.80
CA ASP A 166 -23.63 1.57 -17.02
C ASP A 166 -23.42 1.49 -15.51
N TRP A 167 -22.24 1.04 -15.04
CA TRP A 167 -21.90 0.94 -13.61
C TRP A 167 -22.22 2.21 -12.81
N PRO A 168 -21.78 3.42 -13.21
CA PRO A 168 -22.04 4.64 -12.43
C PRO A 168 -23.49 5.14 -12.55
N ARG A 169 -24.32 4.56 -13.42
CA ARG A 169 -25.70 5.04 -13.69
C ARG A 169 -26.78 4.18 -13.02
N THR A 170 -26.43 3.00 -12.55
CA THR A 170 -27.41 1.98 -12.16
C THR A 170 -27.14 1.45 -10.75
N PHE A 171 -26.98 2.36 -9.79
CA PHE A 171 -26.67 2.01 -8.39
C PHE A 171 -27.71 1.13 -7.70
N ASN A 172 -28.99 1.25 -8.08
CA ASN A 172 -30.11 0.58 -7.43
C ASN A 172 -30.34 -0.84 -7.96
N CYS A 173 -29.79 -1.19 -9.13
CA CYS A 173 -30.02 -2.51 -9.69
C CYS A 173 -29.11 -3.57 -9.04
N PRO A 174 -29.56 -4.84 -8.95
CA PRO A 174 -28.68 -5.95 -8.68
C PRO A 174 -27.54 -6.01 -9.70
N VAL A 175 -26.34 -6.38 -9.26
CA VAL A 175 -25.15 -6.42 -10.15
C VAL A 175 -25.37 -7.35 -11.35
N SER A 176 -26.22 -8.37 -11.22
CA SER A 176 -26.61 -9.26 -12.32
C SER A 176 -27.26 -8.55 -13.51
N CYS A 177 -27.86 -7.37 -13.32
CA CYS A 177 -28.45 -6.58 -14.41
C CYS A 177 -27.39 -5.96 -15.34
N ILE A 178 -26.17 -5.75 -14.85
CA ILE A 178 -25.06 -5.12 -15.60
C ILE A 178 -24.11 -6.18 -16.17
N ILE A 179 -23.93 -7.30 -15.48
CA ILE A 179 -23.03 -8.36 -15.93
C ILE A 179 -23.45 -8.82 -17.33
N GLY A 180 -22.56 -8.65 -18.30
CA GLY A 180 -22.79 -9.00 -19.72
C GLY A 180 -22.94 -7.80 -20.65
N GLN A 181 -23.10 -6.60 -20.11
CA GLN A 181 -23.04 -5.37 -20.89
C GLN A 181 -21.62 -5.09 -21.43
N PRO A 182 -21.46 -4.21 -22.44
CA PRO A 182 -20.13 -3.78 -22.87
C PRO A 182 -19.39 -3.04 -21.75
N LYS A 183 -18.06 -3.22 -21.71
CA LYS A 183 -17.15 -2.41 -20.88
C LYS A 183 -16.73 -1.16 -21.66
N GLY A 184 -16.67 -0.01 -21.00
CA GLY A 184 -16.43 1.26 -21.68
C GLY A 184 -16.52 2.49 -20.78
N GLY A 185 -16.27 3.65 -21.38
CA GLY A 185 -16.39 4.96 -20.73
C GLY A 185 -15.43 5.16 -19.55
N GLY A 186 -15.83 6.01 -18.60
CA GLY A 186 -15.03 6.32 -17.41
C GLY A 186 -14.83 5.11 -16.49
N ALA A 187 -15.82 4.21 -16.40
CA ALA A 187 -15.72 3.00 -15.57
C ALA A 187 -14.57 2.08 -16.03
N GLN A 188 -14.39 1.91 -17.34
CA GLN A 188 -13.27 1.14 -17.89
C GLN A 188 -11.92 1.80 -17.60
N GLN A 189 -11.82 3.12 -17.68
CA GLN A 189 -10.58 3.85 -17.38
C GLN A 189 -10.17 3.66 -15.91
N TRP A 190 -11.13 3.77 -14.99
CA TRP A 190 -10.91 3.50 -13.57
C TRP A 190 -10.57 2.04 -13.28
N MET A 191 -11.22 1.09 -13.96
CA MET A 191 -10.85 -0.33 -13.89
C MET A 191 -9.38 -0.55 -14.29
N ILE A 192 -8.96 -0.03 -15.44
CA ILE A 192 -7.58 -0.17 -15.92
C ILE A 192 -6.60 0.46 -14.94
N THR A 193 -6.91 1.67 -14.46
CA THR A 193 -6.08 2.41 -13.50
C THR A 193 -5.89 1.61 -12.21
N ASN A 194 -6.98 1.11 -11.62
CA ASN A 194 -6.92 0.30 -10.41
C ASN A 194 -6.15 -1.00 -10.60
N ILE A 195 -6.32 -1.69 -11.74
CA ILE A 195 -5.55 -2.90 -12.06
C ILE A 195 -4.06 -2.56 -12.12
N VAL A 196 -3.65 -1.53 -12.88
CA VAL A 196 -2.25 -1.12 -12.97
C VAL A 196 -1.68 -0.80 -11.60
N LEU A 197 -2.43 -0.09 -10.75
CA LEU A 197 -2.01 0.23 -9.39
C LEU A 197 -1.84 -1.01 -8.51
N ILE A 198 -2.76 -1.97 -8.57
CA ILE A 198 -2.64 -3.22 -7.80
C ILE A 198 -1.37 -3.97 -8.24
N PHE A 199 -1.16 -4.11 -9.56
CA PHE A 199 0.02 -4.80 -10.10
C PHE A 199 1.35 -4.04 -9.87
N TYR A 200 1.30 -2.73 -9.62
CA TYR A 200 2.48 -1.97 -9.23
C TYR A 200 2.73 -2.03 -7.70
N ALA A 201 1.73 -1.67 -6.91
CA ALA A 201 1.87 -1.42 -5.48
C ALA A 201 2.05 -2.71 -4.66
N TYR A 202 1.34 -3.79 -4.99
CA TYR A 202 1.46 -5.05 -4.24
C TYR A 202 2.82 -5.71 -4.43
N PRO A 203 3.33 -5.94 -5.65
CA PRO A 203 4.66 -6.51 -5.85
C PRO A 203 5.76 -5.65 -5.22
N LYS A 204 5.66 -4.31 -5.34
CA LYS A 204 6.57 -3.37 -4.67
C LYS A 204 6.58 -3.58 -3.15
N SER A 205 5.42 -3.58 -2.50
CA SER A 205 5.33 -3.79 -1.05
C SER A 205 5.76 -5.19 -0.60
N ILE A 206 5.45 -6.24 -1.38
CA ILE A 206 5.92 -7.61 -1.11
C ILE A 206 7.45 -7.68 -1.22
N PHE A 207 8.02 -7.03 -2.24
CA PHE A 207 9.48 -6.93 -2.39
C PHE A 207 10.12 -6.18 -1.21
N LEU A 208 9.49 -5.10 -0.74
CA LEU A 208 9.92 -4.37 0.45
C LEU A 208 9.85 -5.23 1.73
N LEU A 209 8.93 -6.19 1.82
CA LEU A 209 8.92 -7.17 2.91
C LEU A 209 10.02 -8.24 2.76
N TRP A 210 10.46 -8.53 1.54
CA TRP A 210 11.45 -9.55 1.26
C TRP A 210 12.88 -9.12 1.65
N HIS A 211 13.28 -9.51 2.85
CA HIS A 211 14.60 -9.18 3.40
C HIS A 211 15.77 -9.68 2.52
N GLY A 212 15.70 -10.93 2.03
CA GLY A 212 16.75 -11.50 1.17
C GLY A 212 16.84 -10.80 -0.17
N GLY A 213 15.69 -10.57 -0.81
CA GLY A 213 15.59 -9.85 -2.09
C GLY A 213 16.16 -8.45 -2.02
N ARG A 214 15.80 -7.66 -1.00
CA ARG A 214 16.35 -6.31 -0.79
C ARG A 214 17.86 -6.32 -0.61
N ARG A 215 18.41 -7.23 0.20
CA ARG A 215 19.86 -7.31 0.41
C ARG A 215 20.59 -7.58 -0.90
N VAL A 216 20.16 -8.59 -1.65
CA VAL A 216 20.74 -8.94 -2.94
C VAL A 216 20.58 -7.78 -3.94
N TRP A 217 19.45 -7.09 -3.92
CA TRP A 217 19.21 -5.91 -4.73
C TRP A 217 20.19 -4.78 -4.43
N PHE A 218 20.33 -4.38 -3.17
CA PHE A 218 21.21 -3.29 -2.78
C PHE A 218 22.70 -3.64 -2.95
N GLU A 219 23.11 -4.86 -2.58
CA GLU A 219 24.53 -5.26 -2.63
C GLU A 219 25.01 -5.58 -4.06
N LYS A 220 24.19 -6.27 -4.86
CA LYS A 220 24.62 -6.82 -6.16
C LYS A 220 24.07 -6.05 -7.36
N TRP A 221 22.77 -5.74 -7.35
CA TRP A 221 22.10 -5.18 -8.53
C TRP A 221 22.21 -3.66 -8.61
N ARG A 222 21.94 -2.94 -7.52
CA ARG A 222 21.99 -1.46 -7.51
C ARG A 222 23.39 -0.95 -7.84
N SER A 223 24.42 -1.53 -7.24
CA SER A 223 25.81 -1.16 -7.50
C SER A 223 26.20 -1.34 -8.97
N THR A 224 25.72 -2.43 -9.59
CA THR A 224 26.02 -2.75 -10.99
C THR A 224 25.19 -1.94 -11.99
N ILE A 225 23.93 -1.63 -11.67
CA ILE A 225 23.02 -0.91 -12.59
C ILE A 225 23.16 0.61 -12.46
N VAL A 226 23.34 1.11 -11.23
CA VAL A 226 23.25 2.53 -10.89
C VAL A 226 24.61 3.13 -10.58
N ASP A 227 25.42 2.43 -9.78
CA ASP A 227 26.72 2.93 -9.33
C ASP A 227 27.88 2.60 -10.29
N ASN A 228 27.58 2.10 -11.51
CA ASN A 228 28.49 2.08 -12.66
C ASN A 228 28.84 3.50 -13.18
N GLN A 229 28.93 4.47 -12.26
CA GLN A 229 29.47 5.80 -12.44
C GLN A 229 30.95 5.79 -12.87
N HIS A 230 31.65 4.66 -12.79
CA HIS A 230 33.03 4.55 -13.29
C HIS A 230 33.15 4.48 -14.82
N LEU A 231 32.04 4.36 -15.56
CA LEU A 231 32.04 4.52 -17.03
C LEU A 231 31.91 6.00 -17.47
N GLY A 232 31.89 6.95 -16.52
CA GLY A 232 31.64 8.38 -16.75
C GLY A 232 32.87 9.28 -16.94
N GLN A 233 34.06 8.73 -17.19
CA GLN A 233 35.18 9.51 -17.78
C GLN A 233 35.27 9.35 -19.30
N SER A 234 34.35 8.60 -19.92
CA SER A 234 34.20 8.60 -21.38
C SER A 234 33.53 9.91 -21.81
N GLU A 235 34.11 10.53 -22.84
CA GLU A 235 33.85 11.88 -23.37
C GLU A 235 32.39 12.36 -23.32
N PRO A 236 32.16 13.68 -23.13
CA PRO A 236 30.81 14.23 -23.08
C PRO A 236 30.04 13.85 -24.36
N PRO A 237 28.84 13.23 -24.24
CA PRO A 237 28.08 12.82 -25.41
C PRO A 237 27.76 14.04 -26.27
N ARG A 238 28.21 14.02 -27.52
CA ARG A 238 28.11 15.13 -28.49
C ARG A 238 26.66 15.50 -28.83
N HIS A 239 25.70 14.63 -28.50
CA HIS A 239 24.27 14.83 -28.76
C HIS A 239 23.50 15.18 -27.49
N TRP A 240 22.89 16.37 -27.49
CA TRP A 240 22.05 16.89 -26.41
C TRP A 240 20.91 15.93 -26.02
N ALA A 241 20.36 15.18 -26.97
CA ALA A 241 19.28 14.21 -26.74
C ALA A 241 19.71 13.07 -25.82
N ILE A 242 20.95 12.57 -25.94
CA ILE A 242 21.49 11.51 -25.07
C ILE A 242 21.67 12.04 -23.64
N LYS A 243 22.13 13.30 -23.51
CA LYS A 243 22.26 13.96 -22.21
C LYS A 243 20.90 14.13 -21.54
N LEU A 244 19.88 14.58 -22.29
CA LEU A 244 18.51 14.74 -21.78
C LEU A 244 17.90 13.39 -21.39
N ALA A 245 18.02 12.37 -22.24
CA ALA A 245 17.52 11.03 -21.93
C ALA A 245 18.17 10.44 -20.67
N ARG A 246 19.49 10.62 -20.51
CA ARG A 246 20.21 10.21 -19.30
C ARG A 246 19.73 10.97 -18.05
N GLN A 247 19.49 12.27 -18.17
CA GLN A 247 18.95 13.08 -17.07
C GLN A 247 17.53 12.64 -16.69
N ILE A 248 16.65 12.41 -17.68
CA ILE A 248 15.29 11.90 -17.45
C ILE A 248 15.35 10.53 -16.78
N TYR A 249 16.20 9.62 -17.26
CA TYR A 249 16.38 8.31 -16.64
C TYR A 249 16.82 8.42 -15.18
N HIS A 250 17.84 9.23 -14.87
CA HIS A 250 18.26 9.43 -13.49
C HIS A 250 17.16 10.06 -12.64
N PHE A 251 16.45 11.05 -13.16
CA PHE A 251 15.33 11.67 -12.45
C PHE A 251 14.23 10.66 -12.14
N LEU A 252 13.78 9.88 -13.13
CA LEU A 252 12.78 8.83 -12.95
C LEU A 252 13.27 7.76 -11.97
N TRP A 253 14.53 7.35 -12.09
CA TRP A 253 15.14 6.39 -11.18
C TRP A 253 15.13 6.90 -9.74
N TYR A 254 15.61 8.12 -9.50
CA TYR A 254 15.61 8.73 -8.17
C TYR A 254 14.19 8.93 -7.66
N TYR A 255 13.22 9.29 -8.52
CA TYR A 255 11.83 9.39 -8.11
C TYR A 255 11.27 8.04 -7.64
N PHE A 256 11.41 6.98 -8.44
CA PHE A 256 10.92 5.64 -8.10
C PHE A 256 11.71 4.95 -6.97
N ALA A 257 12.94 5.38 -6.72
CA ALA A 257 13.78 4.91 -5.63
C ALA A 257 13.69 5.80 -4.38
N SER A 258 12.84 6.84 -4.37
CA SER A 258 12.68 7.76 -3.24
C SER A 258 11.66 7.24 -2.26
N ASP A 259 12.09 7.10 -1.00
CA ASP A 259 11.17 6.80 0.11
C ASP A 259 10.13 7.93 0.28
N THR A 260 10.51 9.17 -0.02
CA THR A 260 9.56 10.30 -0.01
C THR A 260 8.54 10.20 -1.13
N GLY A 261 9.00 9.85 -2.35
CA GLY A 261 8.13 9.64 -3.50
C GLY A 261 7.05 8.61 -3.18
N ASP A 262 7.45 7.49 -2.58
CA ASP A 262 6.55 6.43 -2.12
C ASP A 262 5.51 6.91 -1.11
N VAL A 263 5.92 7.72 -0.11
CA VAL A 263 5.00 8.27 0.88
C VAL A 263 4.01 9.26 0.25
N LEU A 264 4.50 10.14 -0.62
CA LEU A 264 3.64 11.12 -1.31
C LEU A 264 2.65 10.43 -2.26
N GLU A 265 3.11 9.41 -2.98
CA GLU A 265 2.28 8.58 -3.84
C GLU A 265 1.15 7.93 -3.01
N GLN A 266 1.48 7.31 -1.87
CA GLN A 266 0.46 6.70 -1.00
C GLN A 266 -0.51 7.73 -0.43
N ILE A 267 -0.04 8.91 -0.01
CA ILE A 267 -0.90 10.00 0.47
C ILE A 267 -1.85 10.46 -0.64
N ALA A 268 -1.35 10.68 -1.86
CA ALA A 268 -2.15 11.11 -2.99
C ALA A 268 -3.25 10.08 -3.29
N TRP A 269 -2.90 8.79 -3.33
CA TRP A 269 -3.88 7.73 -3.54
C TRP A 269 -4.89 7.61 -2.41
N HIS A 270 -4.47 7.81 -1.16
CA HIS A 270 -5.37 7.80 -0.02
C HIS A 270 -6.40 8.94 -0.10
N ILE A 271 -5.97 10.13 -0.51
CA ILE A 271 -6.86 11.29 -0.74
C ILE A 271 -7.83 11.00 -1.88
N VAL A 272 -7.35 10.46 -3.00
CA VAL A 272 -8.21 10.09 -4.14
C VAL A 272 -9.25 9.05 -3.72
N GLY A 273 -8.87 8.01 -2.99
CA GLY A 273 -9.81 7.00 -2.50
C GLY A 273 -10.83 7.57 -1.53
N TYR A 274 -10.42 8.47 -0.63
CA TYR A 274 -11.34 9.16 0.26
C TYR A 274 -12.37 9.99 -0.53
N ILE A 275 -11.92 10.81 -1.48
CA ILE A 275 -12.80 11.61 -2.33
C ILE A 275 -13.76 10.70 -3.11
N SER A 276 -13.25 9.63 -3.72
CA SER A 276 -14.07 8.66 -4.47
C SER A 276 -15.14 8.01 -3.61
N LEU A 277 -14.81 7.59 -2.38
CA LEU A 277 -15.77 6.98 -1.46
C LEU A 277 -16.91 7.94 -1.11
N PHE A 278 -16.59 9.20 -0.83
CA PHE A 278 -17.60 10.22 -0.51
C PHE A 278 -18.48 10.54 -1.72
N GLN A 279 -17.88 10.72 -2.90
CA GLN A 279 -18.61 10.96 -4.14
C GLN A 279 -19.52 9.78 -4.48
N ASN A 280 -19.05 8.55 -4.37
CA ASN A 280 -19.86 7.36 -4.63
C ASN A 280 -21.00 7.21 -3.63
N ARG A 281 -20.78 7.57 -2.37
CA ARG A 281 -21.83 7.59 -1.35
C ARG A 281 -22.91 8.62 -1.68
N GLU A 282 -22.52 9.85 -2.01
CA GLU A 282 -23.43 10.94 -2.36
C GLU A 282 -24.23 10.62 -3.63
N ASN A 283 -23.56 10.23 -4.72
CA ASN A 283 -24.20 9.83 -5.97
C ASN A 283 -25.15 8.65 -5.78
N GLY A 284 -24.78 7.69 -4.94
CA GLY A 284 -25.62 6.53 -4.62
C GLY A 284 -26.87 6.92 -3.85
N HIS A 285 -26.76 7.79 -2.84
CA HIS A 285 -27.92 8.29 -2.09
C HIS A 285 -28.88 9.08 -2.98
N ASP A 286 -28.36 9.95 -3.86
CA ASP A 286 -29.19 10.74 -4.78
C ASP A 286 -29.89 9.83 -5.80
N SER A 287 -29.20 8.78 -6.27
CA SER A 287 -29.78 7.79 -7.18
C SER A 287 -30.83 6.93 -6.49
N MET A 288 -30.68 6.58 -5.21
CA MET A 288 -31.68 5.80 -4.47
C MET A 288 -32.93 6.63 -4.15
N ARG A 289 -32.77 7.88 -3.68
CA ARG A 289 -33.89 8.78 -3.37
C ARG A 289 -34.84 9.02 -4.54
N TYR A 290 -34.33 9.00 -5.77
CA TYR A 290 -35.15 9.21 -6.97
C TYR A 290 -36.07 8.01 -7.27
N PHE A 291 -35.77 6.83 -6.73
CA PHE A 291 -36.49 5.58 -6.96
C PHE A 291 -37.19 5.02 -5.71
N ASP A 292 -37.16 5.72 -4.58
CA ASP A 292 -38.06 5.43 -3.45
C ASP A 292 -39.50 5.51 -3.97
N MET A 293 -40.03 4.34 -4.29
CA MET A 293 -41.42 4.16 -4.64
C MET A 293 -42.26 4.49 -3.40
N PRO A 294 -43.47 5.07 -3.56
CA PRO A 294 -44.36 5.41 -2.45
C PRO A 294 -44.58 4.26 -1.44
N GLU A 295 -44.40 3.03 -1.88
CA GLU A 295 -44.57 1.79 -1.10
C GLU A 295 -43.52 1.58 0.00
N GLU A 296 -42.26 2.00 -0.19
CA GLU A 296 -41.21 1.81 0.81
C GLU A 296 -41.34 2.84 1.95
N ILE A 297 -41.84 4.04 1.63
CA ILE A 297 -42.26 5.05 2.61
C ILE A 297 -43.47 4.56 3.42
N GLU A 298 -44.44 3.88 2.81
CA GLU A 298 -45.55 3.23 3.55
C GLU A 298 -45.05 2.15 4.49
N MET A 299 -44.07 1.36 4.06
CA MET A 299 -43.51 0.30 4.88
C MET A 299 -42.70 0.88 6.05
N GLU A 300 -41.80 1.85 5.82
CA GLU A 300 -41.01 2.51 6.86
C GLU A 300 -41.87 3.27 7.89
N ASN A 301 -42.99 3.85 7.43
CA ASN A 301 -44.03 4.40 8.30
C ASN A 301 -44.78 3.32 9.12
N SER A 302 -44.95 2.10 8.58
CA SER A 302 -45.53 0.97 9.32
C SER A 302 -44.60 0.43 10.41
N TRP A 303 -43.27 0.56 10.25
CA TRP A 303 -42.26 0.17 11.23
C TRP A 303 -42.05 1.23 12.34
N GLY A 304 -42.73 2.39 12.26
CA GLY A 304 -42.70 3.42 13.31
C GLY A 304 -41.34 4.11 13.49
N LEU A 305 -40.49 4.09 12.46
CA LEU A 305 -39.14 4.67 12.51
C LEU A 305 -39.11 6.16 12.13
N ALA A 306 -40.20 6.68 11.58
CA ALA A 306 -40.41 8.10 11.31
C ALA A 306 -41.30 8.71 12.40
N SER A 307 -40.71 9.07 13.54
CA SER A 307 -41.29 9.97 14.54
C SER A 307 -40.27 10.99 14.98
#